data_AF-A0A2Z6NDH7-F1
#
_entry.id   AF-A0A2Z6NDH7-F1
#
_cell.length_a   1.000
_cell.length_b   1.000
_cell.length_c   1.000
_cell.angle_alpha   90.00
_cell.angle_beta   90.00
_cell.angle_gamma   90.00
#
_symmetry.space_group_name_H-M   'P 1'
#
loop_
_entity.id
_entity.type
_entity.pdbx_description
1 polymer ?
#
loop_
_entity_poly.entity_id
_entity_poly.type
_entity_poly.pdbx_seq_one_letter_code
_entity_poly.pdbx_strand_id
1 'polypeptide(L)'
;MFEHRRGRGENLPQDPPPPPSDHHQPIPDFAPDDAKLLTEFATRHPNFLLSEQTHTPVMIRIAYENFTSFFKFLQSQSTLDLLTTLKSSVSAQLNVLRICGFKGEWLDELELRLSRQISLDEEFQKLTELEASNSKYIADMEEEYELLTQRLGELRSKVMAGKETMDYLSNKKKTIMDDRASLNVPFTF
;
A
#
# COMPACT_ATOMS: atom_id res chain seq x y z
N MET A 1 -70.93 -60.11 -38.25
CA MET A 1 -71.32 -58.98 -37.38
C MET A 1 -70.67 -59.20 -36.02
N PHE A 2 -70.05 -58.14 -35.50
CA PHE A 2 -68.97 -58.16 -34.49
C PHE A 2 -69.40 -58.40 -33.03
N GLU A 3 -68.41 -58.84 -32.26
CA GLU A 3 -68.41 -59.26 -30.86
C GLU A 3 -68.53 -58.15 -29.80
N HIS A 4 -68.83 -58.61 -28.57
CA HIS A 4 -68.64 -57.97 -27.27
C HIS A 4 -67.17 -57.62 -26.95
N ARG A 5 -66.91 -56.57 -26.16
CA ARG A 5 -66.48 -56.69 -24.72
C ARG A 5 -66.03 -55.36 -24.09
N ARG A 6 -66.28 -55.29 -22.78
CA ARG A 6 -65.72 -54.35 -21.80
C ARG A 6 -64.19 -54.51 -21.66
N GLY A 7 -63.51 -53.37 -21.50
CA GLY A 7 -62.69 -53.04 -20.33
C GLY A 7 -61.27 -53.59 -20.23
N ARG A 8 -60.27 -52.72 -20.38
CA ARG A 8 -59.12 -52.58 -19.48
C ARG A 8 -58.31 -51.34 -19.90
N GLY A 9 -57.99 -50.46 -18.95
CA GLY A 9 -57.02 -49.39 -19.16
C GLY A 9 -55.64 -50.00 -19.29
N GLU A 10 -55.03 -49.85 -20.46
CA GLU A 10 -53.65 -50.24 -20.72
C GLU A 10 -52.71 -49.12 -20.28
N ASN A 11 -51.72 -49.49 -19.46
CA ASN A 11 -50.57 -48.68 -19.11
C ASN A 11 -49.79 -48.34 -20.38
N LEU A 12 -49.72 -47.05 -20.73
CA LEU A 12 -48.72 -46.56 -21.68
C LEU A 12 -47.35 -46.53 -20.97
N PRO A 13 -46.26 -46.93 -21.64
CA PRO A 13 -44.92 -46.80 -21.06
C PRO A 13 -44.59 -45.31 -20.91
N GLN A 14 -44.33 -44.86 -19.68
CA GLN A 14 -43.62 -43.59 -19.45
C GLN A 14 -42.20 -43.75 -20.00
N ASP A 15 -41.84 -42.92 -20.97
CA ASP A 15 -40.44 -42.71 -21.33
C ASP A 15 -39.66 -42.32 -20.06
N PRO A 16 -38.45 -42.85 -19.85
CA PRO A 16 -37.63 -42.42 -18.73
C PRO A 16 -37.35 -40.91 -18.88
N PRO A 17 -37.35 -40.14 -17.77
CA PRO A 17 -36.97 -38.74 -17.83
C PRO A 17 -35.55 -38.63 -18.43
N PRO A 18 -35.27 -37.60 -19.25
CA PRO A 18 -33.92 -37.38 -19.75
C PRO A 18 -32.97 -37.27 -18.55
N PRO A 19 -31.74 -37.80 -18.66
CA PRO A 19 -30.75 -37.66 -17.60
C PRO A 19 -30.54 -36.18 -17.29
N PRO A 20 -30.22 -35.83 -16.03
CA PRO A 20 -29.91 -34.46 -15.67
C PRO A 20 -28.82 -33.97 -16.63
N SER A 21 -29.04 -32.82 -17.26
CA SER A 21 -27.99 -32.14 -18.01
C SER A 21 -26.90 -31.78 -17.01
N ASP A 22 -25.91 -32.66 -16.89
CA ASP A 22 -24.64 -32.29 -16.31
C ASP A 22 -24.15 -31.09 -17.12
N HIS A 23 -24.06 -29.94 -16.48
CA HIS A 23 -23.33 -28.79 -16.98
C HIS A 23 -21.81 -29.09 -17.00
N HIS A 24 -21.43 -30.20 -17.63
CA HIS A 24 -20.06 -30.48 -18.03
C HIS A 24 -19.86 -29.74 -19.34
N GLN A 25 -19.37 -28.50 -19.24
CA GLN A 25 -18.71 -27.87 -20.38
C GLN A 25 -17.71 -28.88 -20.96
N PRO A 26 -17.66 -29.06 -22.29
CA PRO A 26 -16.72 -29.98 -22.91
C PRO A 26 -15.32 -29.51 -22.56
N ILE A 27 -14.63 -30.26 -21.70
CA ILE A 27 -13.27 -29.97 -21.27
C ILE A 27 -12.41 -30.01 -22.54
N PRO A 28 -11.78 -28.88 -22.95
CA PRO A 28 -10.81 -28.89 -24.03
C PRO A 28 -9.69 -29.90 -23.77
N ASP A 29 -9.11 -30.48 -24.82
CA ASP A 29 -8.05 -31.49 -24.74
C ASP A 29 -6.75 -30.84 -24.17
N PHE A 30 -6.65 -30.79 -22.84
CA PHE A 30 -5.52 -30.23 -22.09
C PHE A 30 -4.48 -31.31 -21.75
N ALA A 31 -3.24 -30.88 -21.51
CA ALA A 31 -2.23 -31.76 -20.93
C ALA A 31 -2.74 -32.35 -19.59
N PRO A 32 -2.40 -33.61 -19.24
CA PRO A 32 -2.92 -34.26 -18.03
C PRO A 32 -2.69 -33.46 -16.73
N ASP A 33 -1.52 -32.82 -16.62
CA ASP A 33 -1.17 -32.00 -15.46
C ASP A 33 -2.02 -30.73 -15.38
N ASP A 34 -2.33 -30.11 -16.52
CA ASP A 34 -3.18 -28.92 -16.60
C ASP A 34 -4.64 -29.26 -16.29
N ALA A 35 -5.13 -30.38 -16.82
CA ALA A 35 -6.47 -30.87 -16.53
C ALA A 35 -6.64 -31.17 -15.02
N LYS A 36 -5.64 -31.79 -14.40
CA LYS A 36 -5.64 -32.04 -12.95
C LYS A 36 -5.62 -30.74 -12.16
N LEU A 37 -4.75 -29.80 -12.52
CA LEU A 37 -4.63 -28.49 -11.88
C LEU A 37 -5.95 -27.69 -11.94
N LEU A 38 -6.57 -27.65 -13.12
CA LEU A 38 -7.86 -26.99 -13.35
C LEU A 38 -8.97 -27.65 -12.53
N THR A 39 -9.00 -28.97 -12.48
CA THR A 39 -9.99 -29.72 -11.70
C THR A 39 -9.84 -29.44 -10.21
N GLU A 40 -8.62 -29.54 -9.67
CA GLU A 40 -8.33 -29.23 -8.27
C GLU A 40 -8.70 -27.78 -7.94
N PHE A 41 -8.37 -26.85 -8.83
CA PHE A 41 -8.72 -25.43 -8.65
C PHE A 41 -10.23 -25.23 -8.63
N ALA A 42 -10.96 -25.77 -9.62
CA ALA A 42 -12.41 -25.64 -9.72
C ALA A 42 -13.14 -26.24 -8.51
N THR A 43 -12.63 -27.33 -7.93
CA THR A 43 -13.21 -27.90 -6.70
C THR A 43 -13.09 -26.97 -5.49
N ARG A 44 -12.04 -26.15 -5.42
CA ARG A 44 -11.81 -25.18 -4.34
C ARG A 44 -12.49 -23.84 -4.60
N HIS A 45 -12.72 -23.51 -5.87
CA HIS A 45 -13.26 -22.24 -6.31
C HIS A 45 -14.43 -22.45 -7.28
N PRO A 46 -15.58 -22.98 -6.80
CA PRO A 46 -16.72 -23.32 -7.66
C PRO A 46 -17.33 -22.09 -8.37
N ASN A 47 -17.13 -20.89 -7.80
CA ASN A 47 -17.59 -19.63 -8.37
C ASN A 47 -16.61 -19.02 -9.39
N PHE A 48 -15.47 -19.67 -9.65
CA PHE A 48 -14.53 -19.24 -10.68
C PHE A 48 -14.97 -19.76 -12.04
N LEU A 49 -15.59 -18.89 -12.82
CA LEU A 49 -16.24 -19.26 -14.07
C LEU A 49 -15.79 -18.34 -15.20
N LEU A 50 -15.64 -18.91 -16.39
CA LEU A 50 -15.58 -18.16 -17.62
C LEU A 50 -16.99 -17.62 -17.92
N SER A 51 -17.13 -16.33 -18.17
CA SER A 51 -18.41 -15.70 -18.49
C SER A 51 -19.15 -16.45 -19.61
N GLU A 52 -20.48 -16.51 -19.54
CA GLU A 52 -21.36 -17.16 -20.54
C GLU A 52 -21.39 -16.47 -21.92
N GLN A 53 -20.40 -15.63 -22.23
CA GLN A 53 -20.27 -15.11 -23.59
C GLN A 53 -20.10 -16.32 -24.53
N THR A 54 -20.65 -16.24 -25.74
CA THR A 54 -20.55 -17.30 -26.75
C THR A 54 -19.12 -17.44 -27.24
N HIS A 55 -18.26 -18.01 -26.39
CA HIS A 55 -16.88 -18.32 -26.70
C HIS A 55 -16.86 -19.52 -27.64
N THR A 56 -16.10 -19.41 -28.73
CA THR A 56 -15.80 -20.58 -29.57
C THR A 56 -14.97 -21.58 -28.74
N PRO A 57 -15.00 -22.88 -29.07
CA PRO A 57 -14.19 -23.87 -28.36
C PRO A 57 -12.69 -23.52 -28.30
N VAL A 58 -12.18 -22.87 -29.35
CA VAL A 58 -10.79 -22.37 -29.41
C VAL A 58 -10.56 -21.25 -28.40
N MET A 59 -11.49 -20.30 -28.27
CA MET A 59 -11.38 -19.22 -27.28
C MET A 59 -11.42 -19.73 -25.85
N ILE A 60 -12.30 -20.70 -25.57
CA ILE A 60 -12.39 -21.35 -24.26
C ILE A 60 -11.04 -21.99 -23.92
N ARG A 61 -10.47 -22.75 -24.86
CA ARG A 61 -9.15 -23.38 -24.68
C ARG A 61 -8.06 -22.34 -24.36
N ILE A 62 -7.96 -21.27 -25.15
CA ILE A 62 -6.96 -20.21 -24.94
C ILE A 62 -7.14 -19.53 -23.58
N ALA A 63 -8.39 -19.27 -23.17
CA ALA A 63 -8.67 -18.68 -21.86
C ALA A 63 -8.13 -19.56 -20.72
N TYR A 64 -8.42 -20.85 -20.75
CA TYR A 64 -7.92 -21.78 -19.74
C TYR A 64 -6.40 -22.00 -19.83
N GLU A 65 -5.77 -21.97 -21.01
CA GLU A 65 -4.31 -21.99 -21.15
C GLU A 65 -3.63 -20.74 -20.54
N ASN A 66 -4.25 -19.57 -20.70
CA ASN A 66 -3.79 -18.35 -20.03
C ASN A 66 -3.93 -18.48 -18.50
N PHE A 67 -5.04 -19.04 -18.03
CA PHE A 67 -5.27 -19.24 -16.61
C PHE A 67 -4.28 -20.25 -16.00
N THR A 68 -4.06 -21.40 -16.63
CA THR A 68 -3.09 -22.40 -16.11
C THR A 68 -1.68 -21.83 -16.08
N SER A 69 -1.29 -21.09 -17.11
CA SER A 69 0.01 -20.42 -17.17
C SER A 69 0.17 -19.39 -16.04
N PHE A 70 -0.84 -18.53 -15.84
CA PHE A 70 -0.86 -17.57 -14.73
C PHE A 70 -0.82 -18.26 -13.37
N PHE A 71 -1.63 -19.31 -13.18
CA PHE A 71 -1.73 -20.00 -11.90
C PHE A 71 -0.41 -20.72 -11.55
N LYS A 72 0.25 -21.36 -12.52
CA LYS A 72 1.59 -21.92 -12.34
C LYS A 72 2.62 -20.85 -12.02
N PHE A 73 2.54 -19.70 -12.69
CA PHE A 73 3.40 -18.56 -12.38
C PHE A 73 3.20 -18.11 -10.92
N LEU A 74 1.97 -17.94 -10.44
CA LEU A 74 1.71 -17.63 -9.04
C LEU A 74 2.28 -18.69 -8.08
N GLN A 75 2.13 -19.98 -8.41
CA GLN A 75 2.65 -21.07 -7.57
C GLN A 75 4.19 -21.14 -7.55
N SER A 76 4.86 -20.68 -8.61
CA SER A 76 6.33 -20.70 -8.71
C SER A 76 7.03 -19.57 -7.96
N GLN A 77 6.28 -18.57 -7.52
CA GLN A 77 6.82 -17.35 -6.91
C GLN A 77 6.45 -17.26 -5.44
N SER A 78 7.27 -16.56 -4.66
CA SER A 78 6.89 -16.23 -3.30
C SER A 78 5.78 -15.18 -3.30
N THR A 79 4.88 -15.24 -2.30
CA THR A 79 3.84 -14.21 -2.13
C THR A 79 4.45 -12.81 -2.02
N LEU A 80 5.62 -12.70 -1.39
CA LEU A 80 6.33 -11.43 -1.26
C LEU A 80 6.73 -10.88 -2.63
N ASP A 81 7.36 -11.69 -3.48
CA ASP A 81 7.79 -11.26 -4.83
C ASP A 81 6.61 -10.89 -5.72
N LEU A 82 5.50 -11.64 -5.62
CA LEU A 82 4.26 -11.36 -6.37
C LEU A 82 3.65 -10.00 -6.00
N LEU A 83 3.70 -9.62 -4.73
CA LEU A 83 3.12 -8.38 -4.24
C LEU A 83 4.09 -7.18 -4.36
N THR A 84 5.37 -7.43 -4.61
CA THR A 84 6.40 -6.39 -4.69
C THR A 84 7.00 -6.31 -6.10
N THR A 85 8.02 -7.12 -6.39
CA THR A 85 8.84 -7.06 -7.61
C THR A 85 8.08 -7.42 -8.88
N LEU A 86 7.19 -8.41 -8.81
CA LEU A 86 6.46 -8.96 -9.97
C LEU A 86 5.03 -8.42 -10.10
N LYS A 87 4.66 -7.46 -9.25
CA LYS A 87 3.31 -6.90 -9.14
C LYS A 87 2.72 -6.41 -10.47
N SER A 88 3.52 -5.73 -11.30
CA SER A 88 3.08 -5.26 -12.62
C SER A 88 2.81 -6.41 -13.60
N SER A 89 3.62 -7.47 -13.55
CA SER A 89 3.42 -8.69 -14.33
C SER A 89 2.16 -9.44 -13.88
N VAL A 90 1.94 -9.56 -12.57
CA VAL A 90 0.73 -10.17 -12.01
C VAL A 90 -0.51 -9.38 -12.42
N SER A 91 -0.48 -8.05 -12.32
CA SER A 91 -1.59 -7.17 -12.73
C SER A 91 -1.89 -7.27 -14.23
N ALA A 92 -0.85 -7.32 -15.07
CA ALA A 92 -1.02 -7.49 -16.52
C ALA A 92 -1.67 -8.84 -16.87
N GLN A 93 -1.22 -9.93 -16.24
CA GLN A 93 -1.80 -11.27 -16.46
C GLN A 93 -3.22 -11.38 -15.92
N LEU A 94 -3.53 -10.76 -14.78
CA LEU A 94 -4.89 -10.64 -14.26
C LEU A 94 -5.82 -9.92 -15.24
N ASN A 95 -5.35 -8.83 -15.85
CA ASN A 95 -6.13 -8.11 -16.85
C ASN A 95 -6.41 -8.98 -18.09
N VAL A 96 -5.45 -9.80 -18.54
CA VAL A 96 -5.67 -10.78 -19.62
C VAL A 96 -6.79 -11.76 -19.24
N LEU A 97 -6.80 -12.28 -18.01
CA LEU A 97 -7.87 -13.18 -17.55
C LEU A 97 -9.24 -12.51 -17.51
N ARG A 98 -9.30 -11.23 -17.12
CA ARG A 98 -10.53 -10.43 -17.18
C ARG A 98 -11.03 -10.25 -18.61
N ILE A 99 -10.12 -9.95 -19.55
CA ILE A 99 -10.45 -9.83 -20.98
C ILE A 99 -10.95 -11.16 -21.56
N CYS A 100 -10.35 -12.29 -21.13
CA CYS A 100 -10.83 -13.63 -21.48
C CYS A 100 -12.23 -13.92 -20.92
N GLY A 101 -12.71 -13.16 -19.93
CA GLY A 101 -14.04 -13.29 -19.36
C GLY A 101 -14.10 -14.02 -18.02
N PHE A 102 -12.97 -14.31 -17.38
CA PHE A 102 -12.97 -14.93 -16.05
C PHE A 102 -13.53 -14.00 -14.98
N LYS A 103 -14.40 -14.57 -14.15
CA LYS A 103 -15.01 -13.91 -12.99
C LYS A 103 -15.00 -14.86 -11.80
N GLY A 104 -15.01 -14.30 -10.60
CA GLY A 104 -15.12 -15.05 -9.36
C GLY A 104 -14.34 -14.42 -8.21
N GLU A 105 -14.79 -14.70 -6.99
CA GLU A 105 -14.28 -14.11 -5.75
C GLU A 105 -12.77 -14.28 -5.57
N TRP A 106 -12.20 -15.40 -6.03
CA TRP A 106 -10.76 -15.64 -5.94
C TRP A 106 -9.95 -14.59 -6.71
N LEU A 107 -10.42 -14.24 -7.91
CA LEU A 107 -9.74 -13.27 -8.77
C LEU A 107 -9.94 -11.85 -8.24
N ASP A 108 -11.14 -11.56 -7.73
CA ASP A 108 -11.48 -10.28 -7.11
C ASP A 108 -10.64 -10.03 -5.84
N GLU A 109 -10.46 -11.05 -4.99
CA GLU A 109 -9.65 -10.98 -3.77
C GLU A 109 -8.16 -10.80 -4.09
N LEU A 110 -7.65 -11.46 -5.13
CA LEU A 110 -6.25 -11.29 -5.55
C LEU A 110 -6.00 -9.86 -6.05
N GLU A 111 -6.91 -9.30 -6.83
CA GLU A 111 -6.87 -7.92 -7.30
C GLU A 111 -6.95 -6.92 -6.13
N LEU A 112 -7.84 -7.18 -5.16
CA LEU A 112 -7.95 -6.37 -3.95
C LEU A 112 -6.63 -6.35 -3.15
N ARG A 113 -5.97 -7.50 -2.99
CA ARG A 113 -4.67 -7.58 -2.30
C ARG A 113 -3.59 -6.77 -3.01
N LEU A 114 -3.51 -6.87 -4.33
CA LEU A 114 -2.54 -6.12 -5.12
C LEU A 114 -2.79 -4.61 -5.03
N SER A 115 -4.05 -4.19 -5.10
CA SER A 115 -4.42 -2.76 -5.00
C SER A 115 -4.13 -2.18 -3.61
N ARG A 116 -4.42 -2.92 -2.52
CA ARG A 116 -4.04 -2.51 -1.16
C ARG A 116 -2.53 -2.32 -1.02
N GLN A 117 -1.74 -3.20 -1.61
CA GLN A 117 -0.28 -3.06 -1.58
C GLN A 117 0.17 -1.78 -2.30
N ILE A 118 -0.47 -1.38 -3.42
CA ILE A 118 -0.19 -0.08 -4.08
C ILE A 118 -0.40 1.08 -3.10
N SER A 119 -1.55 1.10 -2.42
CA SER A 119 -1.86 2.16 -1.46
C SER A 119 -0.81 2.25 -0.34
N LEU A 120 -0.37 1.09 0.18
CA LEU A 120 0.63 1.04 1.25
C LEU A 120 2.02 1.51 0.76
N ASP A 121 2.44 1.11 -0.43
CA ASP A 121 3.72 1.53 -1.01
C ASP A 121 3.74 3.06 -1.23
N GLU A 122 2.64 3.65 -1.71
CA GLU A 122 2.50 5.10 -1.90
C GLU A 122 2.47 5.87 -0.58
N GLU A 123 1.76 5.36 0.43
CA GLU A 123 1.74 5.96 1.77
C GLU A 123 3.13 5.91 2.42
N PHE A 124 3.84 4.79 2.29
CA PHE A 124 5.19 4.64 2.82
C PHE A 124 6.17 5.61 2.13
N GLN A 125 6.07 5.78 0.82
CA GLN A 125 6.87 6.75 0.08
C GLN A 125 6.60 8.19 0.55
N LYS A 126 5.33 8.57 0.71
CA LYS A 126 4.95 9.91 1.23
C LYS A 126 5.48 10.15 2.65
N LEU A 127 5.40 9.13 3.51
CA LEU A 127 5.96 9.22 4.86
C LEU A 127 7.47 9.40 4.85
N THR A 128 8.17 8.68 3.97
CA THR A 128 9.63 8.80 3.81
C THR A 128 10.02 10.21 3.34
N GLU A 129 9.28 10.78 2.39
CA GLU A 129 9.50 12.15 1.92
C GLU A 129 9.23 13.19 3.01
N LEU A 130 8.16 13.00 3.79
CA LEU A 130 7.81 13.87 4.90
C LEU A 130 8.85 13.80 6.03
N GLU A 131 9.35 12.61 6.34
CA GLU A 131 10.44 12.40 7.30
C GLU A 131 11.71 13.14 6.89
N ALA A 132 12.10 13.03 5.61
CA ALA A 132 13.26 13.75 5.08
C ALA A 132 13.06 15.27 5.14
N SER A 133 11.87 15.76 4.79
CA SER A 133 11.52 17.19 4.86
C SER A 133 11.56 17.71 6.30
N ASN A 134 10.99 16.96 7.25
CA ASN A 134 11.00 17.33 8.67
C ASN A 134 12.41 17.30 9.27
N SER A 135 13.23 16.32 8.87
CA SER A 135 14.63 16.24 9.30
C SER A 135 15.41 17.48 8.87
N LYS A 136 15.21 17.94 7.63
CA LYS A 136 15.81 19.19 7.16
C LYS A 136 15.31 20.41 7.95
N TYR A 137 14.01 20.51 8.17
CA TYR A 137 13.43 21.61 8.96
C TYR A 137 14.00 21.66 10.39
N ILE A 138 14.17 20.51 11.03
CA ILE A 138 14.79 20.44 12.36
C ILE A 138 16.24 20.95 12.31
N ALA A 139 17.03 20.50 11.33
CA ALA A 139 18.42 20.95 11.19
C ALA A 139 18.52 22.47 10.98
N ASP A 140 17.66 23.05 10.15
CA ASP A 140 17.62 24.50 9.92
C ASP A 140 17.28 25.27 11.22
N MET A 141 16.33 24.74 12.03
CA MET A 141 15.96 25.33 13.32
C MET A 141 17.07 25.18 14.37
N GLU A 142 17.81 24.07 14.36
CA GLU A 142 18.97 23.85 15.24
C GLU A 142 20.09 24.85 14.93
N GLU A 143 20.37 25.12 13.65
CA GLU A 143 21.34 26.14 13.24
C GLU A 143 20.92 27.55 13.71
N GLU A 144 19.64 27.91 13.53
CA GLU A 144 19.12 29.20 14.02
C GLU A 144 19.24 29.30 15.55
N TYR A 145 18.94 28.22 16.27
CA TYR A 145 19.08 28.16 17.72
C TYR A 145 20.53 28.37 18.18
N GLU A 146 21.51 27.78 17.49
CA GLU A 146 22.94 27.97 17.78
C GLU A 146 23.37 29.43 17.57
N LEU A 147 22.94 30.06 16.47
CA LEU A 147 23.23 31.47 16.19
C LEU A 147 22.64 32.40 17.26
N LEU A 148 21.38 32.17 17.65
CA LEU A 148 20.73 32.95 18.71
C LEU A 148 21.43 32.78 20.05
N THR A 149 21.85 31.56 20.37
CA THR A 149 22.59 31.25 21.61
C THR A 149 23.93 31.97 21.64
N GLN A 150 24.68 31.96 20.53
CA GLN A 150 25.93 32.69 20.39
C GLN A 150 25.70 34.20 20.60
N ARG A 151 24.69 34.77 19.93
CA ARG A 151 24.40 36.20 20.03
C ARG A 151 24.01 36.63 21.44
N LEU A 152 23.27 35.80 22.15
CA LEU A 152 22.92 36.03 23.55
C LEU A 152 24.17 36.03 24.45
N GLY A 153 25.12 35.13 24.19
CA GLY A 153 26.43 35.12 24.84
C GLY A 153 27.21 36.42 24.63
N GLU A 154 27.30 36.90 23.38
CA GLU A 154 27.96 38.17 23.06
C GLU A 154 27.32 39.37 23.78
N LEU A 155 25.99 39.43 23.78
CA LEU A 155 25.25 40.50 24.45
C LEU A 155 25.50 40.49 25.95
N ARG A 156 25.51 39.30 26.57
CA ARG A 156 25.82 39.16 28.00
C ARG A 156 27.21 39.68 28.33
N SER A 157 28.22 39.35 27.52
CA SER A 157 29.59 39.86 27.68
C SER A 157 29.66 41.38 27.56
N LYS A 158 28.95 41.97 26.58
CA LYS A 158 28.87 43.43 26.41
C LYS A 158 28.21 44.12 27.62
N VAL A 159 27.15 43.53 28.16
CA VAL A 159 26.48 44.05 29.37
C VAL A 159 27.42 44.02 30.57
N MET A 160 28.19 42.94 30.75
CA MET A 160 29.17 42.84 31.83
C MET A 160 30.27 43.89 31.71
N ALA A 161 30.87 44.04 30.53
CA ALA A 161 31.89 45.07 30.28
C ALA A 161 31.34 46.50 30.53
N GLY A 162 30.08 46.76 30.15
CA GLY A 162 29.42 48.04 30.44
C GLY A 162 29.26 48.29 31.95
N LYS A 163 28.93 47.27 32.73
CA LYS A 163 28.86 47.37 34.20
C LYS A 163 30.22 47.66 34.82
N GLU A 164 31.26 46.93 34.42
CA GLU A 164 32.63 47.17 34.91
C GLU A 164 33.10 48.60 34.61
N THR A 165 32.80 49.11 33.41
CA THR A 165 33.09 50.49 33.03
C THR A 165 32.36 51.49 33.93
N MET A 166 31.09 51.23 34.23
CA MET A 166 30.29 52.08 35.11
C MET A 166 30.83 52.10 36.54
N ASP A 167 31.21 50.93 37.08
CA ASP A 167 31.80 50.81 38.41
C ASP A 167 33.15 51.56 38.49
N TYR A 168 33.98 51.43 37.46
CA TYR A 168 35.22 52.20 37.34
C TYR A 168 34.97 53.71 37.37
N LEU A 169 34.02 54.20 36.56
CA LEU A 169 33.68 55.63 36.51
C LEU A 169 33.14 56.14 37.84
N SER A 170 32.28 55.35 38.50
CA SER A 170 31.71 55.67 39.81
C SER A 170 32.81 55.81 40.87
N ASN A 171 33.73 54.84 40.93
CA ASN A 171 34.88 54.87 41.84
C ASN A 171 35.80 56.06 41.55
N LYS A 172 36.11 56.32 40.28
CA LYS A 172 36.96 57.45 39.89
C LYS A 172 36.33 58.79 40.27
N LYS A 173 35.01 58.95 40.07
CA LYS A 173 34.26 60.13 40.47
C LYS A 173 34.31 60.35 41.98
N LYS A 174 34.16 59.28 42.77
CA LYS A 174 34.29 59.32 44.23
C LYS A 174 35.67 59.82 44.66
N THR A 175 36.74 59.24 44.12
CA THR A 175 38.12 59.68 44.42
C THR A 175 38.33 61.16 44.12
N ILE A 176 37.87 61.65 42.96
CA ILE A 176 37.99 63.08 42.60
C ILE A 176 37.23 63.97 43.60
N MET A 177 36.05 63.54 44.04
CA MET A 177 35.28 64.29 45.03
C MET A 177 35.97 64.33 46.39
N ASP A 178 36.53 63.22 46.83
CA ASP A 178 37.28 63.11 48.09
C ASP A 178 38.55 63.98 48.05
N ASP A 179 39.32 63.92 46.95
CA ASP A 179 40.49 64.76 46.72
C ASP A 179 40.12 66.24 46.76
N ARG A 180 39.03 66.63 46.08
CA ARG A 180 38.54 68.03 46.09
C ARG A 180 38.12 68.48 47.48
N ALA A 181 37.49 67.61 48.27
CA ALA A 181 37.12 67.93 49.65
C ALA A 181 38.37 68.18 50.51
N SER A 182 39.43 67.38 50.34
CA SER A 182 40.69 67.53 51.07
C SER A 182 41.44 68.83 50.75
N LEU A 183 41.29 69.37 49.53
CA LEU A 183 41.92 70.62 49.11
C LEU A 183 41.18 71.88 49.60
N ASN A 184 39.92 71.75 50.03
CA ASN A 184 39.09 72.85 50.51
C ASN A 184 39.20 73.11 52.03
N VAL A 185 40.16 72.48 52.70
CA VAL A 185 40.39 72.69 54.14
C VAL A 185 41.03 74.07 54.35
N PRO A 186 40.51 74.92 55.24
CA PRO A 186 41.00 76.29 55.42
C PRO A 186 42.45 76.34 55.90
N PHE A 187 43.22 77.29 55.37
CA PHE A 187 44.59 77.54 55.82
C PHE A 187 44.57 78.07 57.25
N THR A 188 45.07 77.28 58.19
CA THR A 188 45.35 77.74 59.55
C THR A 188 46.68 78.50 59.53
N PHE A 189 46.62 79.83 59.58
CA PHE A 189 47.74 80.72 59.91
C PHE A 189 47.77 81.01 61.40
#